data_AF-A0A7V9CWS0-F1
#
_entry.id   AF-A0A7V9CWS0-F1
#
_cell.length_a   1.000
_cell.length_b   1.000
_cell.length_c   1.000
_cell.angle_alpha   90.00
_cell.angle_beta   90.00
_cell.angle_gamma   90.00
#
_symmetry.space_group_name_H-M   'P 1'
#
loop_
_entity.id
_entity.type
_entity.pdbx_description
1 polymer ?
#
loop_
_entity_poly.entity_id
_entity_poly.type
_entity_poly.pdbx_seq_one_letter_code
_entity_poly.pdbx_strand_id
1 'polypeptide(L)'
;MSTARRACAFADPGHGGKKSKKHHNKYTFTVTTTDNGSCGTPWATDTVQRTFRVKRNHDGSYTLTRFDRGHFVTLAGRSPGACDTTGRHGQTIRAGVTGRMRGFIRGTVTDGTFNRNATCTGPECGFTDVFLATFFGPTAKFSCFENSMDCKFNFNYTAPRQRPLLFRHWQDKGKGAGTFLKEEFHGDIADA
;
A
#
# COMPACT_ATOMS: atom_id res chain seq x y z
N MET A 1 -17.92 73.87 0.61
CA MET A 1 -18.37 73.46 -0.75
C MET A 1 -17.20 72.82 -1.49
N SER A 2 -17.48 71.74 -2.21
CA SER A 2 -16.65 71.04 -3.21
C SER A 2 -15.55 70.03 -2.78
N THR A 3 -16.01 68.79 -2.62
CA THR A 3 -15.52 67.49 -3.14
C THR A 3 -14.09 67.24 -3.69
N ALA A 4 -13.49 66.19 -3.10
CA ALA A 4 -12.92 64.96 -3.70
C ALA A 4 -11.58 64.95 -4.48
N ARG A 5 -10.64 64.07 -4.06
CA ARG A 5 -10.47 62.69 -4.60
C ARG A 5 -9.44 61.88 -3.80
N ARG A 6 -9.77 60.60 -3.60
CA ARG A 6 -8.92 59.53 -3.04
C ARG A 6 -7.92 59.05 -4.09
N ALA A 7 -6.69 58.73 -3.68
CA ALA A 7 -5.81 57.82 -4.41
C ALA A 7 -5.07 56.92 -3.40
N CYS A 8 -5.30 55.62 -3.50
CA CYS A 8 -4.56 54.59 -2.77
C CYS A 8 -3.14 54.51 -3.36
N ALA A 9 -2.11 54.62 -2.51
CA ALA A 9 -0.74 54.29 -2.88
C ALA A 9 -0.47 52.81 -2.59
N PHE A 10 0.14 52.17 -3.59
CA PHE A 10 0.38 50.74 -3.74
C PHE A 10 1.32 50.16 -2.67
N ALA A 11 0.92 49.05 -2.06
CA ALA A 11 1.83 48.14 -1.39
C ALA A 11 2.40 47.15 -2.42
N ASP A 12 3.72 46.92 -2.36
CA ASP A 12 4.48 45.96 -3.17
C ASP A 12 3.79 44.58 -3.29
N PRO A 13 3.74 43.97 -4.48
CA PRO A 13 3.24 42.62 -4.62
C PRO A 13 4.30 41.63 -4.12
N GLY A 14 4.21 41.27 -2.85
CA GLY A 14 4.91 40.11 -2.32
C GLY A 14 4.54 38.86 -3.11
N HIS A 15 5.43 38.41 -4.00
CA HIS A 15 5.39 37.09 -4.62
C HIS A 15 5.70 36.03 -3.56
N GLY A 16 4.71 35.77 -2.70
CA GLY A 16 4.67 34.60 -1.83
C GLY A 16 4.45 33.35 -2.66
N GLY A 17 5.53 32.82 -3.24
CA GLY A 17 5.53 31.48 -3.82
C GLY A 17 4.92 30.51 -2.80
N LYS A 18 3.82 29.85 -3.20
CA LYS A 18 3.15 28.82 -2.38
C LYS A 18 4.20 27.81 -1.92
N LYS A 19 4.61 27.89 -0.66
CA LYS A 19 5.48 26.86 -0.04
C LYS A 19 4.77 25.53 -0.22
N SER A 20 5.36 24.63 -1.01
CA SER A 20 4.85 23.27 -1.15
C SER A 20 4.77 22.66 0.25
N LYS A 21 3.60 22.16 0.63
CA LYS A 21 3.41 21.51 1.92
C LYS A 21 4.26 20.24 1.91
N LYS A 22 5.44 20.26 2.53
CA LYS A 22 6.22 19.03 2.80
C LYS A 22 5.31 18.08 3.58
N HIS A 23 4.97 16.93 3.01
CA HIS A 23 4.17 15.93 3.70
C HIS A 23 5.03 15.25 4.79
N HIS A 24 5.03 15.84 5.99
CA HIS A 24 6.04 15.62 7.05
C HIS A 24 6.18 14.20 7.63
N ASN A 25 5.46 13.18 7.17
CA ASN A 25 5.54 11.77 7.63
C ASN A 25 5.20 10.77 6.51
N LYS A 26 5.53 11.11 5.26
CA LYS A 26 5.25 10.29 4.08
C LYS A 26 6.56 9.87 3.43
N TYR A 27 6.73 8.57 3.23
CA TYR A 27 7.93 7.99 2.62
C TYR A 27 7.51 7.09 1.46
N THR A 28 8.16 7.23 0.31
CA THR A 28 7.79 6.50 -0.90
C THR A 28 9.00 5.78 -1.47
N PHE A 29 8.81 4.51 -1.80
CA PHE A 29 9.83 3.60 -2.32
C PHE A 29 9.26 2.83 -3.51
N THR A 30 10.14 2.41 -4.42
CA THR A 30 9.79 1.44 -5.46
C THR A 30 10.16 0.06 -4.93
N VAL A 31 9.23 -0.89 -4.99
CA VAL A 31 9.44 -2.27 -4.52
C VAL A 31 9.06 -3.23 -5.63
N THR A 32 9.89 -4.27 -5.81
CA THR A 32 9.56 -5.44 -6.61
C THR A 32 9.49 -6.64 -5.67
N THR A 33 8.38 -7.39 -5.70
CA THR A 33 8.16 -8.53 -4.79
C THR A 33 7.28 -9.58 -5.46
N THR A 34 7.43 -10.84 -5.08
CA THR A 34 6.43 -11.86 -5.40
C THR A 34 5.20 -11.68 -4.52
N ASP A 35 4.03 -11.95 -5.09
CA ASP A 35 2.75 -11.96 -4.37
C ASP A 35 2.13 -13.36 -4.38
N ASN A 36 1.54 -13.74 -3.25
CA ASN A 36 0.95 -15.06 -3.04
C ASN A 36 -0.56 -15.02 -3.23
N GLY A 37 -1.11 -16.08 -3.84
CA GLY A 37 -2.56 -16.23 -3.96
C GLY A 37 -3.17 -16.87 -2.72
N SER A 38 -4.49 -17.10 -2.78
CA SER A 38 -5.28 -17.86 -1.79
C SER A 38 -4.72 -19.25 -1.45
N CYS A 39 -3.86 -19.80 -2.30
CA CYS A 39 -3.21 -21.10 -2.10
C CYS A 39 -1.85 -21.02 -1.38
N GLY A 40 -1.44 -19.85 -0.89
CA GLY A 40 -0.15 -19.64 -0.23
C GLY A 40 1.06 -19.80 -1.15
N THR A 41 0.87 -19.78 -2.46
CA THR A 41 1.93 -19.92 -3.47
C THR A 41 2.02 -18.67 -4.34
N PRO A 42 3.22 -18.29 -4.81
CA PRO A 42 3.38 -17.13 -5.68
C PRO A 42 2.57 -17.27 -6.98
N TRP A 43 1.82 -16.23 -7.34
CA TRP A 43 1.06 -16.16 -8.60
C TRP A 43 1.49 -14.97 -9.48
N ALA A 44 2.13 -13.95 -8.91
CA ALA A 44 2.58 -12.77 -9.63
C ALA A 44 3.88 -12.19 -9.05
N THR A 45 4.57 -11.40 -9.89
CA THR A 45 5.57 -10.43 -9.45
C THR A 45 4.97 -9.04 -9.55
N ASP A 46 4.94 -8.35 -8.42
CA ASP A 46 4.45 -6.98 -8.26
C ASP A 46 5.59 -5.98 -8.37
N THR A 47 5.37 -4.88 -9.08
CA THR A 47 6.24 -3.70 -9.06
C THR A 47 5.40 -2.48 -8.66
N VAL A 48 5.67 -1.95 -7.47
CA VAL A 48 4.81 -0.97 -6.81
C VAL A 48 5.55 0.27 -6.35
N GLN A 49 4.89 1.42 -6.46
CA GLN A 49 5.20 2.57 -5.62
C GLN A 49 4.52 2.36 -4.28
N ARG A 50 5.32 2.04 -3.28
CA ARG A 50 4.89 1.86 -1.90
C ARG A 50 5.06 3.14 -1.12
N THR A 51 4.00 3.56 -0.44
CA THR A 51 3.99 4.78 0.37
C THR A 51 3.63 4.47 1.81
N PHE A 52 4.54 4.72 2.72
CA PHE A 52 4.29 4.69 4.16
C PHE A 52 3.80 6.06 4.66
N ARG A 53 2.78 6.03 5.52
CA ARG A 53 2.31 7.18 6.29
C ARG A 53 2.33 6.84 7.77
N VAL A 54 2.98 7.68 8.55
CA VAL A 54 3.10 7.52 10.01
C VAL A 54 2.26 8.58 10.72
N LYS A 55 1.41 8.14 11.64
CA LYS A 55 0.64 9.02 12.54
C LYS A 55 0.85 8.56 13.98
N ARG A 56 1.30 9.47 14.86
CA ARG A 56 1.38 9.21 16.30
C ARG A 56 -0.02 9.19 16.91
N ASN A 57 -0.27 8.22 17.80
CA ASN A 57 -1.49 8.08 18.57
C ASN A 57 -1.33 8.74 19.95
N HIS A 58 -2.44 8.94 20.67
CA HIS A 58 -2.43 9.62 21.97
C HIS A 58 -1.72 8.80 23.06
N ASP A 59 -1.79 7.47 22.97
CA ASP A 59 -1.14 6.52 23.87
C ASP A 59 0.38 6.35 23.63
N GLY A 60 0.94 7.09 22.68
CA GLY A 60 2.35 7.02 22.31
C GLY A 60 2.70 5.98 21.23
N SER A 61 1.77 5.09 20.87
CA SER A 61 1.92 4.19 19.72
C SER A 61 1.82 4.95 18.39
N TYR A 62 2.01 4.25 17.27
CA TYR A 62 1.89 4.86 15.93
C TYR A 62 0.97 4.05 15.03
N THR A 63 0.04 4.71 14.35
CA THR A 63 -0.60 4.12 13.18
C THR A 63 0.37 4.20 11.99
N LEU A 64 0.72 3.03 11.43
CA LEU A 64 1.41 2.92 10.15
C LEU A 64 0.40 2.52 9.07
N THR A 65 0.36 3.25 7.96
CA THR A 65 -0.39 2.85 6.77
C THR A 65 0.54 2.80 5.57
N ARG A 66 0.63 1.64 4.94
CA ARG A 66 1.36 1.41 3.70
C ARG A 66 0.35 1.32 2.57
N PHE A 67 0.50 2.16 1.56
CA PHE A 67 -0.29 2.15 0.33
C PHE A 67 0.59 1.66 -0.81
N ASP A 68 0.09 0.69 -1.57
CA ASP A 68 0.78 0.18 -2.75
C ASP A 68 -0.03 0.55 -3.99
N ARG A 69 0.65 1.04 -5.02
CA ARG A 69 0.07 1.31 -6.34
C ARG A 69 1.10 0.93 -7.40
N GLY A 70 0.71 0.07 -8.32
CA GLY A 70 1.64 -0.39 -9.33
C GLY A 70 1.03 -1.36 -10.33
N HIS A 71 1.87 -2.25 -10.79
CA HIS A 71 1.58 -3.26 -11.80
C HIS A 71 2.02 -4.62 -11.29
N PHE A 72 1.45 -5.65 -11.90
CA PHE A 72 1.84 -7.03 -11.66
C PHE A 72 2.08 -7.73 -13.00
N VAL A 73 2.90 -8.78 -12.96
CA VAL A 73 3.11 -9.74 -14.05
C VAL A 73 2.88 -11.14 -13.50
N THR A 74 1.99 -11.91 -14.11
CA THR A 74 1.68 -13.26 -13.61
C THR A 74 2.82 -14.24 -13.84
N LEU A 75 2.92 -15.18 -12.91
CA LEU A 75 3.70 -16.41 -13.02
C LEU A 75 2.77 -17.52 -13.50
N ALA A 76 3.27 -18.46 -14.31
CA ALA A 76 2.46 -19.59 -14.74
C ALA A 76 2.19 -20.52 -13.54
N GLY A 77 0.94 -20.92 -13.34
CA GLY A 77 0.57 -21.81 -12.24
C GLY A 77 -0.86 -21.63 -11.78
N ARG A 78 -1.09 -21.80 -10.47
CA ARG A 78 -2.40 -21.56 -9.85
C ARG A 78 -2.76 -20.08 -9.93
N SER A 79 -4.01 -19.79 -10.27
CA SER A 79 -4.53 -18.42 -10.25
C SER A 79 -4.69 -17.92 -8.81
N PRO A 80 -4.71 -16.60 -8.56
CA PRO A 80 -4.70 -16.07 -7.20
C PRO A 80 -5.95 -16.46 -6.39
N GLY A 81 -7.10 -16.65 -7.04
CA GLY A 81 -8.34 -17.11 -6.39
C GLY A 81 -8.52 -18.63 -6.33
N ALA A 82 -7.56 -19.43 -6.79
CA ALA A 82 -7.76 -20.87 -7.04
C ALA A 82 -8.08 -21.74 -5.82
N CYS A 83 -7.89 -21.26 -4.59
CA CYS A 83 -8.19 -22.01 -3.35
C CYS A 83 -9.40 -21.44 -2.59
N ASP A 84 -10.02 -20.37 -3.09
CA ASP A 84 -11.35 -20.01 -2.63
C ASP A 84 -12.33 -21.08 -3.13
N THR A 85 -13.14 -21.63 -2.23
CA THR A 85 -14.16 -22.64 -2.56
C THR A 85 -15.50 -22.01 -2.95
N THR A 86 -15.57 -20.68 -2.95
CA THR A 86 -16.79 -19.93 -3.17
C THR A 86 -16.66 -18.94 -4.33
N GLY A 87 -17.78 -18.68 -5.01
CA GLY A 87 -17.86 -17.65 -6.05
C GLY A 87 -17.30 -18.06 -7.42
N ARG A 88 -16.93 -17.06 -8.22
CA ARG A 88 -16.47 -17.21 -9.60
C ARG A 88 -14.94 -17.14 -9.63
N HIS A 89 -14.29 -18.29 -9.71
CA HIS A 89 -12.84 -18.41 -9.79
C HIS A 89 -12.43 -19.38 -10.90
N GLY A 90 -11.19 -19.24 -11.36
CA GLY A 90 -10.53 -20.21 -12.22
C GLY A 90 -9.67 -21.16 -11.40
N GLN A 91 -8.74 -21.82 -12.07
CA GLN A 91 -7.78 -22.75 -11.46
C GLN A 91 -6.34 -22.38 -11.78
N THR A 92 -6.10 -21.87 -13.00
CA THR A 92 -4.76 -21.60 -13.49
C THR A 92 -4.67 -20.28 -14.23
N ILE A 93 -3.45 -19.77 -14.33
CA ILE A 93 -3.10 -18.62 -15.14
C ILE A 93 -1.75 -18.87 -15.81
N ARG A 94 -1.63 -18.46 -17.07
CA ARG A 94 -0.36 -18.42 -17.80
C ARG A 94 0.55 -17.30 -17.29
N ALA A 95 1.85 -17.43 -17.54
CA ALA A 95 2.81 -16.37 -17.26
C ALA A 95 2.61 -15.15 -18.20
N GLY A 96 3.05 -13.98 -17.73
CA GLY A 96 3.17 -12.78 -18.56
C GLY A 96 1.88 -11.96 -18.73
N VAL A 97 0.80 -12.30 -18.04
CA VAL A 97 -0.37 -11.41 -17.97
C VAL A 97 0.01 -10.20 -17.13
N THR A 98 -0.10 -9.02 -17.72
CA THR A 98 0.20 -7.76 -17.04
C THR A 98 -1.08 -7.06 -16.61
N GLY A 99 -1.11 -6.51 -15.40
CA GLY A 99 -2.24 -5.72 -14.94
C GLY A 99 -1.85 -4.58 -14.02
N ARG A 100 -2.83 -4.05 -13.31
CA ARG A 100 -2.68 -2.99 -12.31
C ARG A 100 -3.04 -3.53 -10.95
N MET A 101 -2.31 -3.09 -9.93
CA MET A 101 -2.64 -3.35 -8.54
C MET A 101 -2.74 -2.04 -7.75
N ARG A 102 -3.59 -2.06 -6.73
CA ARG A 102 -3.60 -1.06 -5.68
C ARG A 102 -4.08 -1.65 -4.38
N GLY A 103 -3.58 -1.14 -3.27
CA GLY A 103 -4.10 -1.54 -1.97
C GLY A 103 -3.48 -0.82 -0.81
N PHE A 104 -3.82 -1.28 0.38
CA PHE A 104 -3.20 -0.82 1.59
C PHE A 104 -3.07 -1.95 2.61
N ILE A 105 -2.12 -1.77 3.51
CA ILE A 105 -2.07 -2.42 4.82
C ILE A 105 -1.95 -1.33 5.89
N ARG A 106 -2.70 -1.49 6.98
CA ARG A 106 -2.76 -0.55 8.09
C ARG A 106 -2.71 -1.30 9.40
N GLY A 107 -1.84 -0.86 10.30
CA GLY A 107 -1.74 -1.38 11.64
C GLY A 107 -1.13 -0.40 12.62
N THR A 108 -0.83 -0.90 13.81
CA THR A 108 -0.24 -0.16 14.92
C THR A 108 1.20 -0.61 15.12
N VAL A 109 2.09 0.35 15.34
CA VAL A 109 3.49 0.15 15.71
C VAL A 109 3.67 0.48 17.19
N THR A 110 4.25 -0.47 17.93
CA THR A 110 4.60 -0.35 19.35
C THR A 110 6.08 -0.69 19.55
N ASP A 111 6.59 -0.47 20.77
CA ASP A 111 7.96 -0.84 21.18
C ASP A 111 9.07 -0.21 20.32
N GLY A 112 8.78 0.91 19.66
CA GLY A 112 9.70 1.65 18.80
C GLY A 112 9.52 3.16 18.90
N THR A 113 10.58 3.91 18.55
CA THR A 113 10.59 5.37 18.57
C THR A 113 10.74 5.90 17.16
N PHE A 114 9.73 6.61 16.66
CA PHE A 114 9.74 7.12 15.29
C PHE A 114 10.80 8.21 15.08
N ASN A 115 11.86 7.90 14.34
CA ASN A 115 12.84 8.84 13.85
C ASN A 115 12.44 9.37 12.46
N ARG A 116 11.80 10.54 12.44
CA ARG A 116 11.39 11.22 11.19
C ARG A 116 12.57 11.61 10.28
N ASN A 117 13.76 11.76 10.85
CA ASN A 117 14.95 12.16 10.12
C ASN A 117 15.80 10.96 9.68
N ALA A 118 15.36 9.73 9.98
CA ALA A 118 16.02 8.55 9.46
C ALA A 118 16.01 8.57 7.92
N THR A 119 17.10 8.10 7.35
CA THR A 119 17.23 7.91 5.91
C THR A 119 17.35 6.42 5.66
N CYS A 120 16.73 5.95 4.58
CA CYS A 120 16.90 4.58 4.13
C CYS A 120 17.37 4.63 2.69
N THR A 121 18.51 4.02 2.44
CA THR A 121 19.15 3.93 1.12
C THR A 121 19.34 2.47 0.76
N GLY A 122 18.89 2.08 -0.42
CA GLY A 122 19.02 0.71 -0.91
C GLY A 122 17.72 0.15 -1.49
N PRO A 123 17.80 -1.00 -2.19
CA PRO A 123 16.64 -1.62 -2.83
C PRO A 123 15.60 -2.11 -1.81
N GLU A 124 16.04 -2.44 -0.60
CA GLU A 124 15.19 -3.07 0.42
C GLU A 124 14.35 -2.09 1.24
N CYS A 125 14.58 -0.78 1.12
CA CYS A 125 13.96 0.23 1.99
C CYS A 125 12.43 0.31 1.92
N GLY A 126 11.84 -0.23 0.86
CA GLY A 126 10.40 -0.33 0.74
C GLY A 126 9.79 -1.57 1.37
N PHE A 127 10.57 -2.55 1.84
CA PHE A 127 10.01 -3.65 2.64
C PHE A 127 9.59 -3.15 4.02
N THR A 128 8.44 -3.63 4.50
CA THR A 128 7.80 -3.07 5.70
C THR A 128 8.65 -3.29 6.95
N ASP A 129 9.27 -4.45 7.09
CA ASP A 129 10.21 -4.79 8.16
C ASP A 129 11.45 -3.90 8.16
N VAL A 130 12.07 -3.68 6.99
CA VAL A 130 13.21 -2.77 6.83
C VAL A 130 12.82 -1.34 7.19
N PHE A 131 11.63 -0.89 6.75
CA PHE A 131 11.10 0.42 7.12
C PHE A 131 10.88 0.54 8.63
N LEU A 132 10.30 -0.47 9.28
CA LEU A 132 10.08 -0.49 10.72
C LEU A 132 11.42 -0.40 11.48
N ALA A 133 12.38 -1.27 11.16
CA ALA A 133 13.69 -1.28 11.80
C ALA A 133 14.42 0.06 11.62
N THR A 134 14.37 0.65 10.42
CA THR A 134 15.07 1.91 10.11
C THR A 134 14.44 3.12 10.77
N PHE A 135 13.11 3.23 10.74
CA PHE A 135 12.40 4.44 11.18
C PHE A 135 11.89 4.36 12.62
N PHE A 136 11.80 3.17 13.22
CA PHE A 136 11.29 2.99 14.60
C PHE A 136 12.29 2.28 15.51
N GLY A 137 13.34 1.67 14.96
CA GLY A 137 14.31 0.85 15.69
C GLY A 137 13.98 -0.64 15.62
N PRO A 138 14.96 -1.52 15.91
CA PRO A 138 14.86 -2.97 15.71
C PRO A 138 13.87 -3.68 16.65
N THR A 139 13.45 -3.02 17.73
CA THR A 139 12.46 -3.56 18.69
C THR A 139 11.02 -3.27 18.29
N ALA A 140 10.79 -2.48 17.24
CA ALA A 140 9.46 -2.07 16.83
C ALA A 140 8.63 -3.28 16.40
N LYS A 141 7.44 -3.42 16.99
CA LYS A 141 6.45 -4.42 16.61
C LYS A 141 5.39 -3.79 15.74
N PHE A 142 4.91 -4.51 14.74
CA PHE A 142 3.82 -4.07 13.89
C PHE A 142 2.67 -5.06 13.96
N SER A 143 1.47 -4.60 14.31
CA SER A 143 0.31 -5.47 14.55
C SER A 143 -0.04 -6.42 13.40
N CYS A 144 0.35 -6.11 12.15
CA CYS A 144 0.13 -6.99 11.01
C CYS A 144 1.16 -8.14 10.87
N PHE A 145 2.24 -8.12 11.65
CA PHE A 145 3.23 -9.21 11.74
C PHE A 145 3.07 -10.03 13.03
N GLU A 146 2.14 -9.62 13.90
CA GLU A 146 1.92 -10.21 15.22
C GLU A 146 0.55 -10.90 15.26
N ASN A 147 0.30 -11.67 16.32
CA ASN A 147 -1.04 -12.17 16.60
C ASN A 147 -1.92 -11.04 17.17
N SER A 148 -2.64 -10.32 16.31
CA SER A 148 -3.35 -9.08 16.69
C SER A 148 -4.66 -8.88 15.93
N MET A 149 -5.62 -8.17 16.54
CA MET A 149 -6.83 -7.71 15.86
C MET A 149 -6.62 -6.38 15.10
N ASP A 150 -5.49 -5.70 15.34
CA ASP A 150 -5.23 -4.33 14.87
C ASP A 150 -4.53 -4.29 13.51
N CYS A 151 -4.82 -5.26 12.63
CA CYS A 151 -4.40 -5.21 11.25
C CYS A 151 -5.61 -5.07 10.32
N LYS A 152 -5.48 -4.30 9.24
CA LYS A 152 -6.45 -4.22 8.15
C LYS A 152 -5.74 -4.10 6.82
N PHE A 153 -6.22 -4.80 5.82
CA PHE A 153 -5.68 -4.71 4.46
C PHE A 153 -6.76 -4.88 3.40
N ASN A 154 -6.47 -4.38 2.21
CA ASN A 154 -7.30 -4.55 1.03
C ASN A 154 -6.47 -4.26 -0.22
N PHE A 155 -6.24 -5.29 -1.02
CA PHE A 155 -5.52 -5.25 -2.28
C PHE A 155 -6.46 -5.66 -3.42
N ASN A 156 -6.39 -4.91 -4.50
CA ASN A 156 -7.17 -5.14 -5.71
C ASN A 156 -6.22 -5.25 -6.89
N TYR A 157 -6.42 -6.31 -7.67
CA TYR A 157 -5.70 -6.62 -8.89
C TYR A 157 -6.67 -6.60 -10.05
N THR A 158 -6.27 -5.99 -11.17
CA THR A 158 -7.10 -5.95 -12.36
C THR A 158 -6.26 -6.13 -13.61
N ALA A 159 -6.61 -7.13 -14.43
CA ALA A 159 -6.05 -7.35 -15.75
C ALA A 159 -6.96 -6.72 -16.83
N PRO A 160 -6.38 -6.13 -17.89
CA PRO A 160 -7.16 -5.74 -19.06
C PRO A 160 -7.78 -6.98 -19.73
N ARG A 161 -8.77 -6.75 -20.60
CA ARG A 161 -9.33 -7.84 -21.40
C ARG A 161 -8.27 -8.34 -22.39
N GLN A 162 -7.80 -9.56 -22.16
CA GLN A 162 -6.90 -10.28 -23.06
C GLN A 162 -7.42 -11.70 -23.20
N ARG A 163 -7.58 -12.21 -24.42
CA ARG A 163 -7.91 -13.64 -24.60
C ARG A 163 -6.66 -14.46 -24.21
N PRO A 164 -6.80 -15.59 -23.48
CA PRO A 164 -8.03 -16.28 -23.09
C PRO A 164 -8.55 -16.00 -21.65
N LEU A 165 -8.18 -14.89 -20.98
CA LEU A 165 -8.60 -14.62 -19.58
C LEU A 165 -10.13 -14.59 -19.40
N LEU A 166 -10.66 -15.52 -18.60
CA LEU A 166 -12.05 -15.54 -18.15
C LEU A 166 -12.27 -14.54 -17.02
N PHE A 167 -11.39 -14.60 -16.01
CA PHE A 167 -11.45 -13.75 -14.82
C PHE A 167 -10.32 -12.73 -14.86
N ARG A 168 -10.61 -11.52 -14.40
CA ARG A 168 -9.73 -10.36 -14.61
C ARG A 168 -9.64 -9.43 -13.40
N HIS A 169 -10.30 -9.78 -12.31
CA HIS A 169 -10.29 -8.99 -11.09
C HIS A 169 -10.24 -9.95 -9.92
N TRP A 170 -9.23 -9.74 -9.09
CA TRP A 170 -9.08 -10.43 -7.82
C TRP A 170 -8.90 -9.39 -6.73
N GLN A 171 -9.55 -9.62 -5.61
CA GLN A 171 -9.41 -8.84 -4.41
C GLN A 171 -9.06 -9.75 -3.25
N ASP A 172 -8.04 -9.34 -2.51
CA ASP A 172 -7.67 -9.91 -1.23
C ASP A 172 -7.84 -8.83 -0.17
N LYS A 173 -8.66 -9.09 0.85
CA LYS A 173 -8.93 -8.13 1.92
C LYS A 173 -9.12 -8.87 3.23
N GLY A 174 -8.79 -8.19 4.31
CA GLY A 174 -8.96 -8.80 5.61
C GLY A 174 -8.70 -7.87 6.78
N LYS A 175 -8.86 -8.45 7.96
CA LYS A 175 -8.57 -7.83 9.25
C LYS A 175 -8.01 -8.85 10.23
N GLY A 176 -7.26 -8.35 11.19
CA GLY A 176 -6.49 -9.17 12.13
C GLY A 176 -5.27 -9.82 11.46
N ALA A 177 -4.46 -10.46 12.28
CA ALA A 177 -3.26 -11.21 11.91
C ALA A 177 -3.07 -12.37 12.90
N GLY A 178 -2.31 -13.40 12.51
CA GLY A 178 -2.18 -14.63 13.28
C GLY A 178 -3.53 -15.36 13.43
N THR A 179 -3.85 -15.82 14.64
CA THR A 179 -5.11 -16.52 14.95
C THR A 179 -6.35 -15.63 14.84
N PHE A 180 -6.18 -14.31 14.74
CA PHE A 180 -7.27 -13.36 14.54
C PHE A 180 -7.55 -13.03 13.06
N LEU A 181 -6.75 -13.57 12.14
CA LEU A 181 -6.89 -13.28 10.71
C LEU A 181 -8.29 -13.70 10.23
N LYS A 182 -8.98 -12.73 9.63
CA LYS A 182 -10.21 -12.92 8.88
C LYS A 182 -9.97 -12.35 7.50
N GLU A 183 -9.69 -13.25 6.57
CA GLU A 183 -9.37 -12.96 5.17
C GLU A 183 -10.56 -13.33 4.29
N GLU A 184 -10.79 -12.53 3.25
CA GLU A 184 -11.85 -12.68 2.28
C GLU A 184 -11.26 -12.49 0.89
N PHE A 185 -11.39 -13.51 0.04
CA PHE A 185 -11.05 -13.43 -1.37
C PHE A 185 -12.31 -13.13 -2.19
N HIS A 186 -12.13 -12.40 -3.29
CA HIS A 186 -13.21 -12.18 -4.24
C HIS A 186 -12.69 -12.15 -5.66
N GLY A 187 -13.34 -12.93 -6.53
CA GLY A 187 -13.00 -13.05 -7.94
C GLY A 187 -11.71 -13.83 -8.17
N ASP A 188 -11.12 -13.63 -9.34
CA ASP A 188 -9.87 -14.27 -9.75
C ASP A 188 -9.25 -13.54 -10.95
N ILE A 189 -7.99 -13.87 -11.26
CA ILE A 189 -7.35 -13.58 -12.54
C ILE A 189 -6.88 -14.91 -13.10
N ALA A 190 -7.61 -15.45 -14.08
CA ALA A 190 -7.42 -16.81 -14.57
C ALA A 190 -7.78 -16.91 -16.06
N ASP A 191 -7.08 -17.84 -16.72
CA ASP A 191 -7.39 -18.24 -18.09
C ASP A 191 -8.67 -19.09 -18.17
N ALA A 192 -9.09 -19.39 -19.40
CA ALA A 192 -10.20 -20.29 -19.71
C ALA A 192 -9.89 -21.76 -19.52
#